data_AF-A0A357K7L1-F1
#
_entry.id   AF-A0A357K7L1-F1
#
_cell.length_a   1.000
_cell.length_b   1.000
_cell.length_c   1.000
_cell.angle_alpha   90.00
_cell.angle_beta   90.00
_cell.angle_gamma   90.00
#
_symmetry.space_group_name_H-M   'P 1'
#
loop_
_entity.id
_entity.type
_entity.pdbx_description
1 polymer ?
#
loop_
_entity_poly.entity_id
_entity_poly.type
_entity_poly.pdbx_seq_one_letter_code
_entity_poly.pdbx_strand_id
1 'polypeptide(L)'
;MFHLRSWTSDNIVRLWDVDERMNPFLQTASGVVSLILVAASATSCNPWCNNAPAACEMSPEPGPCFAAITKFYFDQEAQECREFTWGGCGGVVPFDTFDECQECQCD
;
A
#
# COMPACT_ATOMS: atom_id res chain seq x y z
N MET A 1 1.35 -33.33 -0.51
CA MET A 1 2.22 -33.52 -1.69
C MET A 1 2.42 -32.14 -2.30
N PHE A 2 3.58 -31.52 -2.08
CA PHE A 2 3.88 -30.17 -2.55
C PHE A 2 4.14 -30.19 -4.05
N HIS A 3 3.42 -29.37 -4.81
CA HIS A 3 3.83 -29.00 -6.15
C HIS A 3 4.25 -27.53 -6.16
N LEU A 4 5.54 -27.31 -5.96
CA LEU A 4 6.22 -26.11 -6.42
C LEU A 4 6.52 -26.33 -7.91
N ARG A 5 6.07 -25.41 -8.78
CA ARG A 5 6.75 -25.18 -10.06
C ARG A 5 7.14 -23.72 -10.13
N SER A 6 8.45 -23.53 -10.33
CA SER A 6 9.16 -22.28 -10.50
C SER A 6 8.87 -21.61 -11.84
N TRP A 7 9.07 -20.29 -11.83
CA TRP A 7 8.81 -19.27 -12.86
C TRP A 7 9.68 -19.35 -14.12
N THR A 8 9.20 -18.74 -15.22
CA THR A 8 10.04 -18.18 -16.31
C THR A 8 9.52 -16.80 -16.75
N SER A 9 10.46 -15.97 -17.20
CA SER A 9 10.44 -14.51 -17.41
C SER A 9 9.52 -13.96 -18.53
N ASP A 10 9.19 -12.67 -18.39
CA ASP A 10 8.70 -11.69 -19.40
C ASP A 10 7.19 -11.65 -19.74
N ASN A 11 6.55 -10.58 -19.24
CA ASN A 11 5.32 -9.88 -19.68
C ASN A 11 3.95 -10.60 -19.70
N ILE A 12 3.11 -10.12 -18.77
CA ILE A 12 1.65 -9.94 -18.88
C ILE A 12 0.83 -11.23 -19.08
N VAL A 13 0.55 -11.89 -17.96
CA VAL A 13 -0.84 -12.23 -17.62
C VAL A 13 -1.13 -11.63 -16.26
N ARG A 14 -1.36 -10.31 -16.24
CA ARG A 14 -2.29 -9.77 -15.24
C ARG A 14 -3.61 -10.43 -15.58
N LEU A 15 -4.13 -11.25 -14.68
CA LEU A 15 -5.55 -11.45 -14.41
C LEU A 15 -5.65 -12.69 -13.48
N TRP A 16 -6.17 -12.41 -12.27
CA TRP A 16 -6.64 -13.33 -11.23
C TRP A 16 -5.61 -14.06 -10.35
N ASP A 17 -5.01 -13.33 -9.41
CA ASP A 17 -5.02 -13.80 -8.02
C ASP A 17 -5.62 -12.66 -7.17
N VAL A 18 -6.91 -12.43 -7.42
CA VAL A 18 -7.76 -11.85 -6.37
C VAL A 18 -7.82 -12.96 -5.34
N ASP A 19 -6.96 -12.86 -4.33
CA ASP A 19 -6.96 -13.75 -3.18
C ASP A 19 -8.41 -13.85 -2.67
N GLU A 20 -8.93 -15.08 -2.61
CA GLU A 20 -10.31 -15.41 -2.24
C GLU A 20 -10.64 -15.09 -0.76
N ARG A 21 -9.95 -14.15 -0.10
CA ARG A 21 -10.20 -13.76 1.31
C ARG A 21 -10.99 -12.46 1.49
N MET A 22 -11.55 -11.89 0.43
CA MET A 22 -12.34 -10.64 0.52
C MET A 22 -13.70 -10.72 -0.20
N ASN A 23 -14.45 -11.80 0.03
CA ASN A 23 -15.90 -11.79 -0.18
C ASN A 23 -16.66 -12.22 1.09
N PRO A 24 -17.17 -11.30 1.91
CA PRO A 24 -18.04 -11.66 3.02
C PRO A 24 -19.50 -11.96 2.58
N PHE A 25 -19.82 -12.04 1.28
CA PHE A 25 -21.22 -11.96 0.86
C PHE A 25 -22.04 -13.26 0.87
N LEU A 26 -21.50 -14.47 1.04
CA LEU A 26 -22.32 -15.69 0.90
C LEU A 26 -21.93 -16.88 1.79
N GLN A 27 -21.92 -16.71 3.11
CA GLN A 27 -21.99 -17.86 4.04
C GLN A 27 -22.95 -17.60 5.21
N THR A 28 -24.19 -17.19 4.91
CA THR A 28 -25.31 -17.36 5.84
C THR A 28 -25.91 -18.75 5.67
N ALA A 29 -25.37 -19.72 6.40
CA ALA A 29 -26.05 -20.99 6.65
C ALA A 29 -25.94 -21.33 8.15
N SER A 30 -27.10 -21.33 8.82
CA SER A 30 -27.31 -21.69 10.24
C SER A 30 -27.15 -20.56 11.29
N GLY A 31 -28.11 -19.65 11.31
CA GLY A 31 -29.11 -19.68 12.38
C GLY A 31 -28.74 -19.34 13.83
N VAL A 32 -27.61 -18.69 14.14
CA VAL A 32 -27.32 -18.20 15.50
C VAL A 32 -26.58 -16.86 15.52
N VAL A 33 -27.20 -15.78 15.05
CA VAL A 33 -26.73 -14.41 15.35
C VAL A 33 -27.79 -13.70 16.18
N SER A 34 -27.84 -14.08 17.45
CA SER A 34 -28.56 -13.37 18.49
C SER A 34 -27.58 -13.09 19.63
N LEU A 35 -27.41 -11.81 19.96
CA LEU A 35 -26.89 -11.30 21.24
C LEU A 35 -25.37 -11.20 21.46
N ILE A 36 -24.56 -10.88 20.45
CA ILE A 36 -23.32 -10.14 20.72
C ILE A 36 -23.29 -8.92 19.78
N LEU A 37 -23.57 -7.75 20.34
CA LEU A 37 -23.12 -6.48 19.78
C LEU A 37 -21.59 -6.54 19.81
N VAL A 38 -20.99 -7.11 18.76
CA VAL A 38 -19.56 -7.02 18.54
C VAL A 38 -19.30 -5.52 18.44
N ALA A 39 -18.65 -4.97 19.47
CA ALA A 39 -18.26 -3.58 19.51
C ALA A 39 -17.57 -3.27 18.17
N ALA A 40 -18.19 -2.40 17.40
CA ALA A 40 -17.59 -1.90 16.17
C ALA A 40 -16.30 -1.18 16.56
N SER A 41 -15.15 -1.81 16.32
CA SER A 41 -13.90 -1.18 15.84
C SER A 41 -12.66 -2.08 16.05
N ALA A 42 -12.58 -3.22 15.37
CA ALA A 42 -11.28 -3.85 15.07
C ALA A 42 -11.34 -4.76 13.82
N THR A 43 -12.27 -4.53 12.89
CA THR A 43 -12.56 -5.48 11.80
C THR A 43 -11.82 -5.22 10.49
N SER A 44 -10.79 -4.37 10.46
CA SER A 44 -9.83 -4.39 9.34
C SER A 44 -8.47 -3.84 9.74
N CYS A 45 -7.70 -4.60 10.51
CA CYS A 45 -6.27 -4.53 10.29
C CYS A 45 -6.03 -5.11 8.90
N ASN A 46 -5.93 -4.26 7.87
CA ASN A 46 -5.49 -4.72 6.56
C ASN A 46 -4.04 -5.20 6.74
N PRO A 47 -3.75 -6.51 6.58
CA PRO A 47 -2.39 -7.04 6.76
C PRO A 47 -1.38 -6.39 5.81
N TRP A 48 -1.84 -5.82 4.69
CA TRP A 48 -1.00 -5.11 3.72
C TRP A 48 -0.44 -3.79 4.27
N CYS A 49 -1.12 -3.14 5.22
CA CYS A 49 -0.66 -1.91 5.89
C CYS A 49 0.39 -2.12 6.96
N ASN A 50 0.52 -3.34 7.48
CA ASN A 50 1.45 -3.63 8.56
C ASN A 50 2.89 -3.84 8.09
N ASN A 51 3.11 -3.73 6.78
CA ASN A 51 4.43 -3.90 6.16
C ASN A 51 4.66 -2.87 5.05
N ALA A 52 4.17 -1.63 5.26
CA ALA A 52 4.51 -0.52 4.39
C ALA A 52 6.03 -0.28 4.46
N PRO A 53 6.70 0.02 3.34
CA PRO A 53 8.11 0.36 3.37
C PRO A 53 8.32 1.60 4.24
N ALA A 54 9.45 1.65 4.97
CA ALA A 54 9.76 2.78 5.85
C ALA A 54 9.75 4.14 5.11
N ALA A 55 9.94 4.14 3.79
CA ALA A 55 9.81 5.32 2.93
C ALA A 55 8.42 5.97 2.97
N CYS A 56 7.35 5.21 3.25
CA CYS A 56 5.98 5.74 3.41
C CYS A 56 5.81 6.64 4.64
N GLU A 57 6.75 6.58 5.57
CA GLU A 57 6.76 7.40 6.79
C GLU A 57 7.82 8.50 6.75
N MET A 58 8.55 8.63 5.65
CA MET A 58 9.59 9.64 5.50
C MET A 58 9.00 10.97 5.03
N SER A 59 9.35 12.04 5.75
CA SER A 59 9.05 13.41 5.32
C SER A 59 10.02 13.85 4.20
N PRO A 60 9.52 14.48 3.13
CA PRO A 60 10.38 14.98 2.05
C PRO A 60 11.21 16.19 2.50
N GLU A 61 12.47 16.26 2.07
CA GLU A 61 13.32 17.44 2.27
C GLU A 61 13.98 17.87 0.94
N PRO A 62 13.78 19.13 0.48
CA PRO A 62 14.34 19.61 -0.79
C PRO A 62 15.87 19.62 -0.86
N GLY A 63 16.55 19.73 0.29
CA GLY A 63 18.01 19.89 0.34
C GLY A 63 18.50 21.32 0.00
N PRO A 64 19.82 21.56 0.02
CA PRO A 64 20.41 22.89 -0.13
C PRO A 64 20.64 23.33 -1.60
N CYS A 65 20.48 22.43 -2.57
CA CYS A 65 20.61 22.76 -3.98
C CYS A 65 19.31 23.37 -4.56
N PHE A 66 19.41 23.99 -5.74
CA PHE A 66 18.32 24.79 -6.34
C PHE A 66 17.81 24.26 -7.69
N ALA A 67 18.03 22.99 -8.00
CA ALA A 67 17.37 22.37 -9.15
C ALA A 67 15.87 22.20 -8.86
N ALA A 68 15.06 22.11 -9.93
CA ALA A 68 13.63 21.85 -9.82
C ALA A 68 13.33 20.44 -10.33
N ILE A 69 13.53 19.44 -9.49
CA ILE A 69 13.33 18.03 -9.85
C ILE A 69 12.09 17.50 -9.12
N THR A 70 11.07 17.07 -9.86
CA THR A 70 9.87 16.46 -9.29
C THR A 70 10.20 15.11 -8.67
N LYS A 71 9.83 14.94 -7.40
CA LYS A 71 9.95 13.70 -6.63
C LYS A 71 8.67 13.47 -5.82
N PHE A 72 8.52 12.30 -5.23
CA PHE A 72 7.26 11.89 -4.60
C PHE A 72 7.45 11.53 -3.13
N TYR A 73 6.40 11.75 -2.35
CA TYR A 73 6.30 11.33 -0.95
C TYR A 73 4.85 10.96 -0.62
N PHE A 74 4.68 10.13 0.39
CA PHE A 74 3.37 9.74 0.87
C PHE A 74 2.91 10.72 1.96
N ASP A 75 1.75 11.34 1.77
CA ASP A 75 1.10 12.14 2.80
C ASP A 75 0.19 11.26 3.66
N GLN A 76 0.58 11.04 4.90
CA GLN A 76 -0.21 10.27 5.85
C GLN A 76 -1.49 10.98 6.30
N GLU A 77 -1.55 12.31 6.27
CA GLU A 77 -2.76 13.04 6.66
C GLU A 77 -3.84 12.95 5.57
N ALA A 78 -3.42 13.10 4.31
CA ALA A 78 -4.32 12.99 3.15
C ALA A 78 -4.47 11.54 2.64
N GLN A 79 -3.65 10.60 3.13
CA GLN A 79 -3.56 9.22 2.64
C GLN A 79 -3.31 9.13 1.13
N GLU A 80 -2.49 10.05 0.59
CA GLU A 80 -2.23 10.16 -0.85
C GLU A 80 -0.76 10.44 -1.16
N CYS A 81 -0.35 10.02 -2.36
CA CYS A 81 0.96 10.37 -2.91
C CYS A 81 0.95 11.78 -3.47
N ARG A 82 1.90 12.60 -3.01
CA ARG A 82 2.06 13.97 -3.47
C ARG A 82 3.45 14.19 -4.05
N GLU A 83 3.51 15.14 -4.98
CA GLU A 83 4.77 15.58 -5.57
C GLU A 83 5.40 16.71 -4.74
N PHE A 84 6.73 16.77 -4.75
CA PHE A 84 7.51 17.86 -4.21
C PHE A 84 8.71 18.16 -5.10
N THR A 85 9.26 19.37 -4.95
CA THR A 85 10.44 19.81 -5.70
C THR A 85 11.70 19.53 -4.89
N TRP A 86 12.54 18.63 -5.39
CA TRP A 86 13.85 18.33 -4.84
C TRP A 86 14.95 19.15 -5.53
N GLY A 87 15.88 19.68 -4.73
CA GLY A 87 16.95 20.58 -5.14
C GLY A 87 18.06 19.93 -5.97
N GLY A 88 18.07 18.61 -6.10
CA GLY A 88 19.08 17.85 -6.85
C GLY A 88 20.32 17.44 -6.06
N CYS A 89 20.39 17.78 -4.77
CA CYS A 89 21.41 17.25 -3.87
C CYS A 89 20.94 17.27 -2.41
N GLY A 90 21.43 16.32 -1.61
CA GLY A 90 21.09 16.21 -0.19
C GLY A 90 19.58 16.02 0.05
N GLY A 91 19.11 16.40 1.24
CA GLY A 91 17.71 16.25 1.62
C GLY A 91 17.26 14.79 1.71
N VAL A 92 15.95 14.58 1.62
CA VAL A 92 15.27 13.29 1.75
C VAL A 92 14.29 13.16 0.59
N VAL A 93 14.50 12.13 -0.22
CA VAL A 93 13.65 11.77 -1.36
C VAL A 93 13.09 10.38 -1.07
N PRO A 94 11.83 10.27 -0.62
CA PRO A 94 11.24 8.97 -0.31
C PRO A 94 11.08 8.09 -1.56
N PHE A 95 10.58 8.67 -2.67
CA PHE A 95 10.30 7.94 -3.90
C PHE A 95 10.73 8.71 -5.15
N ASP A 96 11.24 7.95 -6.12
CA ASP A 96 11.63 8.48 -7.43
C ASP A 96 10.46 8.53 -8.41
N THR A 97 9.49 7.63 -8.24
CA THR A 97 8.33 7.50 -9.11
C THR A 97 7.02 7.55 -8.32
N PHE A 98 5.94 7.92 -9.00
CA PHE A 98 4.61 7.96 -8.39
C PHE A 98 4.09 6.55 -8.09
N ASP A 99 4.32 5.58 -8.98
CA ASP A 99 3.91 4.19 -8.81
C ASP A 99 4.51 3.56 -7.53
N GLU A 100 5.79 3.79 -7.25
CA GLU A 100 6.44 3.32 -6.01
C GLU A 100 5.80 3.94 -4.77
N CYS A 101 5.44 5.21 -4.83
CA CYS A 101 4.74 5.87 -3.73
C CYS A 101 3.35 5.25 -3.53
N GLN A 102 2.62 4.92 -4.59
CA GLN A 102 1.25 4.38 -4.48
C GLN A 102 1.19 3.05 -3.73
N GLU A 103 2.30 2.31 -3.65
CA GLU A 103 2.37 1.10 -2.82
C GLU A 103 2.19 1.39 -1.31
N CYS A 104 2.34 2.65 -0.88
CA CYS A 104 2.03 3.10 0.48
C CYS A 104 0.52 3.19 0.78
N GLN A 105 -0.33 3.21 -0.25
CA GLN A 105 -1.76 3.34 -0.06
C GLN A 105 -2.37 2.04 0.48
N CYS A 106 -2.99 2.19 1.64
CA CYS A 106 -3.78 1.19 2.31
C CYS A 106 -5.24 1.31 1.90
N ASP A 107 -5.66 0.56 0.89
CA ASP A 107 -7.08 0.42 0.53
C ASP A 107 -7.81 -0.57 1.46
#